data_AF-A0A0S8ALH4-F1
#
_entry.id   AF-A0A0S8ALH4-F1
#
_cell.length_a   1.000
_cell.length_b   1.000
_cell.length_c   1.000
_cell.angle_alpha   90.00
_cell.angle_beta   90.00
_cell.angle_gamma   90.00
#
_symmetry.space_group_name_H-M   'P 1'
#
loop_
_entity.id
_entity.type
_entity.pdbx_description
1 polymer ?
#
loop_
_entity_poly.entity_id
_entity_poly.type
_entity_poly.pdbx_seq_one_letter_code
_entity_poly.pdbx_strand_id
1 'polypeptide(L)'
;MSPNEDRQSGVGLRVVGGIAAGLAIVLLAFTIQLLVGVHNDVSHLRDVLATKQELANLAVHLGPQDPAVVALEGSCTGCHTAETFAAAHGIDEGVHDLVRRMNRLAGSNIDPLDVPRVEAALTFMKCAHCHTMDRLKELAILNPEERWDVIRTMSQTPGGTISTEDAQRIRDFYGDFWGWHRR
;
A
#
# COMPACT_ATOMS: atom_id res chain seq x y z
N MET A 1 82.53 9.44 20.71
CA MET A 1 81.25 9.65 19.99
C MET A 1 80.99 8.38 19.19
N SER A 2 80.12 7.51 19.69
CA SER A 2 79.87 6.17 19.12
C SER A 2 78.76 6.21 18.07
N PRO A 3 79.01 5.86 16.80
CA PRO A 3 78.04 5.93 15.71
C PRO A 3 77.10 4.70 15.63
N ASN A 4 76.87 3.99 16.74
CA ASN A 4 76.20 2.68 16.72
C ASN A 4 74.75 2.68 17.26
N GLU A 5 74.26 3.79 17.83
CA GLU A 5 72.88 3.88 18.34
C GLU A 5 71.84 4.15 17.23
N ASP A 6 72.22 4.78 16.12
CA ASP A 6 71.29 5.15 15.04
C ASP A 6 70.82 3.95 14.17
N ARG A 7 71.50 2.81 14.21
CA ARG A 7 71.11 1.63 13.43
C ARG A 7 70.06 0.76 14.12
N GLN A 8 69.94 0.84 15.46
CA GLN A 8 68.96 0.06 16.22
C GLN A 8 67.55 0.66 16.16
N SER A 9 67.42 1.99 16.04
CA SER A 9 66.13 2.68 15.95
C SER A 9 65.35 2.37 14.66
N GLY A 10 66.05 2.18 13.53
CA GLY A 10 65.42 1.89 12.24
C GLY A 10 64.83 0.49 12.10
N VAL A 11 65.35 -0.51 12.83
CA VAL A 11 64.83 -1.89 12.79
C VAL A 11 63.55 -2.01 13.63
N GLY A 12 63.52 -1.40 14.82
CA GLY A 12 62.34 -1.40 15.68
C GLY A 12 61.13 -0.74 15.02
N LEU A 13 61.34 0.40 14.33
CA LEU A 13 60.26 1.13 13.65
C LEU A 13 59.63 0.31 12.50
N ARG A 14 60.44 -0.47 11.77
CA ARG A 14 59.96 -1.34 10.68
C ARG A 14 59.15 -2.52 11.19
N VAL A 15 59.58 -3.14 12.28
CA VAL A 15 58.86 -4.25 12.91
C VAL A 15 57.52 -3.77 13.47
N VAL A 16 57.50 -2.64 14.19
CA VAL A 16 56.26 -2.05 14.72
C VAL A 16 55.32 -1.63 13.59
N GLY A 17 55.84 -1.02 12.52
CA GLY A 17 55.04 -0.66 11.34
C GLY A 17 54.43 -1.88 10.64
N GLY A 18 55.18 -2.97 10.51
CA GLY A 18 54.67 -4.23 9.95
C GLY A 18 53.56 -4.85 10.79
N ILE A 19 53.71 -4.86 12.13
CA ILE A 19 52.69 -5.36 13.05
C ILE A 19 51.42 -4.49 12.97
N ALA A 20 51.56 -3.17 12.99
CA ALA A 20 50.44 -2.24 12.90
C ALA A 20 49.68 -2.38 11.57
N ALA A 21 50.39 -2.49 10.45
CA ALA A 21 49.79 -2.71 9.14
C ALA A 21 49.06 -4.06 9.06
N GLY A 22 49.65 -5.12 9.61
CA GLY A 22 49.00 -6.43 9.71
C GLY A 22 47.70 -6.38 10.52
N LEU A 23 47.72 -5.72 11.68
CA LEU A 23 46.55 -5.55 12.52
C LEU A 23 45.43 -4.76 11.81
N ALA A 24 45.79 -3.70 11.09
CA ALA A 24 44.84 -2.89 10.33
C ALA A 24 44.16 -3.71 9.22
N ILE A 25 44.90 -4.57 8.52
CA ILE A 25 44.34 -5.45 7.48
C ILE A 25 43.35 -6.45 8.08
N VAL A 26 43.67 -7.04 9.24
CA VAL A 26 42.78 -7.99 9.92
C VAL A 26 41.48 -7.31 10.36
N LEU A 27 41.57 -6.11 10.94
CA LEU A 27 40.39 -5.33 11.36
C LEU A 27 39.54 -4.90 10.17
N LEU A 28 40.16 -4.53 9.05
CA LEU A 28 39.46 -4.19 7.82
C LEU A 28 38.73 -5.40 7.23
N ALA A 29 39.39 -6.56 7.16
CA ALA A 29 38.76 -7.79 6.69
C ALA A 29 37.57 -8.19 7.56
N PHE A 30 37.71 -8.05 8.90
CA PHE A 30 36.65 -8.36 9.84
C PHE A 30 35.45 -7.42 9.71
N THR A 31 35.68 -6.11 9.55
CA THR A 31 34.60 -5.14 9.33
C THR A 31 33.88 -5.36 8.01
N ILE A 32 34.60 -5.70 6.92
CA ILE A 32 33.98 -6.06 5.64
C ILE A 32 33.11 -7.31 5.80
N GLN A 33 33.59 -8.36 6.48
CA GLN A 33 32.80 -9.57 6.73
C GLN A 33 31.52 -9.28 7.51
N LEU A 34 31.60 -8.45 8.56
CA LEU A 34 30.42 -8.01 9.30
C LEU A 34 29.45 -7.22 8.43
N LEU A 35 29.95 -6.32 7.58
CA LEU A 35 29.12 -5.51 6.70
C LEU A 35 28.35 -6.38 5.69
N VAL A 36 29.04 -7.37 5.10
CA VAL A 36 28.43 -8.32 4.15
C VAL A 36 27.41 -9.20 4.87
N GLY A 37 27.71 -9.68 6.08
CA GLY A 37 26.76 -10.44 6.90
C GLY A 37 25.48 -9.66 7.17
N VAL A 38 25.62 -8.42 7.66
CA VAL A 38 24.47 -7.54 7.93
C VAL A 38 23.70 -7.22 6.64
N HIS A 39 24.37 -6.98 5.52
CA HIS A 39 23.70 -6.74 4.25
C HIS A 39 22.88 -7.95 3.80
N ASN A 40 23.43 -9.16 3.94
CA ASN A 40 22.74 -10.41 3.60
C ASN A 40 21.53 -10.62 4.52
N ASP A 41 21.69 -10.43 5.83
CA ASP A 41 20.59 -10.54 6.79
C ASP A 41 19.49 -9.52 6.51
N VAL A 42 19.85 -8.27 6.16
CA VAL A 42 18.90 -7.24 5.77
C VAL A 42 18.21 -7.59 4.45
N SER A 43 18.91 -8.15 3.47
CA SER A 43 18.27 -8.59 2.22
C SER A 43 17.30 -9.75 2.46
N HIS A 44 17.68 -10.72 3.27
CA HIS A 44 16.81 -11.83 3.65
C HIS A 44 15.62 -11.36 4.48
N LEU A 45 15.83 -10.45 5.43
CA LEU A 45 14.76 -9.81 6.18
C LEU A 45 13.87 -8.95 5.29
N ARG A 46 14.38 -8.29 4.26
CA ARG A 46 13.57 -7.54 3.30
C ARG A 46 12.64 -8.48 2.50
N ASP A 47 13.09 -9.70 2.24
CA ASP A 47 12.27 -10.72 1.56
C ASP A 47 11.26 -11.38 2.52
N VAL A 48 11.49 -11.31 3.84
CA VAL A 48 10.62 -11.88 4.89
C VAL A 48 9.72 -10.84 5.57
N LEU A 49 10.14 -9.57 5.60
CA LEU A 49 9.38 -8.47 6.16
C LEU A 49 8.19 -8.21 5.25
N ALA A 50 7.00 -8.23 5.86
CA ALA A 50 5.76 -8.00 5.17
C ALA A 50 5.86 -6.78 4.25
N THR A 51 5.63 -7.01 2.96
CA THR A 51 5.64 -5.93 1.97
C THR A 51 4.66 -4.84 2.41
N LYS A 52 4.85 -3.59 1.97
CA LYS A 52 3.86 -2.52 2.25
C LYS A 52 2.44 -2.92 1.82
N GLN A 53 2.36 -3.77 0.79
CA GLN A 53 1.15 -4.43 0.34
C GLN A 53 0.57 -5.35 1.43
N GLU A 54 1.36 -6.27 2.00
CA GLU A 54 0.90 -7.16 3.08
C GLU A 54 0.48 -6.42 4.36
N LEU A 55 1.17 -5.34 4.71
CA LEU A 55 0.74 -4.47 5.82
C LEU A 55 -0.58 -3.74 5.50
N ALA A 56 -0.78 -3.30 4.26
CA ALA A 56 -2.05 -2.74 3.80
C ALA A 56 -3.17 -3.80 3.78
N ASN A 57 -2.84 -5.05 3.43
CA ASN A 57 -3.77 -6.19 3.43
C ASN A 57 -4.16 -6.60 4.86
N LEU A 58 -3.21 -6.51 5.81
CA LEU A 58 -3.46 -6.70 7.23
C LEU A 58 -4.36 -5.58 7.77
N ALA A 59 -4.15 -4.33 7.34
CA ALA A 59 -5.02 -3.21 7.69
C ALA A 59 -6.46 -3.39 7.17
N VAL A 60 -6.69 -4.16 6.10
CA VAL A 60 -8.04 -4.54 5.65
C VAL A 60 -8.72 -5.52 6.61
N HIS A 61 -7.96 -6.42 7.25
CA HIS A 61 -8.49 -7.38 8.22
C HIS A 61 -8.65 -6.78 9.62
N LEU A 62 -7.78 -5.84 9.99
CA LEU A 62 -7.80 -5.14 11.29
C LEU A 62 -8.62 -3.84 11.25
N GLY A 63 -8.92 -3.33 10.05
CA GLY A 63 -9.70 -2.12 9.83
C GLY A 63 -11.18 -2.28 10.16
N PRO A 64 -11.96 -1.18 10.07
CA PRO A 64 -13.40 -1.23 10.34
C PRO A 64 -14.10 -2.28 9.48
N GLN A 65 -15.08 -2.98 10.07
CA GLN A 65 -15.67 -4.18 9.46
C GLN A 65 -16.30 -3.92 8.08
N ASP A 66 -16.73 -2.69 7.80
CA ASP A 66 -17.32 -2.26 6.54
C ASP A 66 -16.77 -0.87 6.12
N PRO A 67 -15.83 -0.81 5.16
CA PRO A 67 -15.26 0.45 4.68
C PRO A 67 -16.24 1.26 3.86
N ALA A 68 -17.27 0.63 3.28
CA ALA A 68 -18.34 1.36 2.62
C ALA A 68 -19.15 2.12 3.66
N VAL A 69 -19.50 1.48 4.78
CA VAL A 69 -20.16 2.18 5.89
C VAL A 69 -19.30 3.32 6.40
N VAL A 70 -17.98 3.14 6.62
CA VAL A 70 -17.11 4.22 7.10
C VAL A 70 -16.95 5.36 6.09
N ALA A 71 -16.85 5.07 4.79
CA ALA A 71 -16.78 6.10 3.75
C ALA A 71 -18.12 6.84 3.58
N LEU A 72 -19.24 6.17 3.87
CA LEU A 72 -20.59 6.72 3.82
C LEU A 72 -20.98 7.41 5.15
N GLU A 73 -20.32 7.06 6.26
CA GLU A 73 -20.56 7.60 7.59
C GLU A 73 -20.18 9.08 7.61
N GLY A 74 -21.17 9.94 7.77
CA GLY A 74 -21.00 11.39 7.80
C GLY A 74 -21.17 12.10 6.46
N SER A 75 -20.87 11.46 5.32
CA SER A 75 -21.07 12.07 3.98
C SER A 75 -22.41 11.71 3.33
N CYS A 76 -22.93 10.50 3.57
CA CYS A 76 -24.15 10.00 2.90
C CYS A 76 -25.21 9.53 3.88
N THR A 77 -24.81 8.97 5.03
CA THR A 77 -25.76 8.55 6.08
C THR A 77 -26.41 9.71 6.85
N GLY A 78 -25.92 10.94 6.67
CA GLY A 78 -26.55 12.14 7.20
C GLY A 78 -27.89 12.47 6.52
N CYS A 79 -28.08 12.02 5.28
CA CYS A 79 -29.28 12.31 4.48
C CYS A 79 -30.10 11.05 4.11
N HIS A 80 -29.50 9.85 4.10
CA HIS A 80 -30.17 8.59 3.75
C HIS A 80 -29.86 7.47 4.76
N THR A 81 -30.76 6.51 4.92
CA THR A 81 -30.43 5.24 5.61
C THR A 81 -29.60 4.36 4.67
N ALA A 82 -28.80 3.43 5.21
CA ALA A 82 -27.98 2.53 4.40
C ALA A 82 -28.84 1.71 3.39
N GLU A 83 -30.03 1.25 3.79
CA GLU A 83 -30.93 0.54 2.87
C GLU A 83 -31.51 1.45 1.77
N THR A 84 -31.89 2.70 2.10
CA THR A 84 -32.43 3.63 1.10
C THR A 84 -31.36 4.09 0.12
N PHE A 85 -30.11 4.23 0.58
CA PHE A 85 -28.97 4.53 -0.26
C PHE A 85 -28.69 3.39 -1.27
N ALA A 86 -28.64 2.14 -0.80
CA ALA A 86 -28.42 0.98 -1.67
C ALA A 86 -29.56 0.78 -2.69
N ALA A 87 -30.80 1.09 -2.32
CA ALA A 87 -31.96 0.99 -3.21
C ALA A 87 -32.05 2.15 -4.22
N ALA A 88 -31.61 3.36 -3.85
CA ALA A 88 -31.75 4.57 -4.68
C ALA A 88 -30.64 4.73 -5.72
N HIS A 89 -29.43 4.24 -5.45
CA HIS A 89 -28.25 4.46 -6.29
C HIS A 89 -27.96 3.27 -7.21
N GLY A 90 -29.02 2.85 -7.91
CA GLY A 90 -29.08 1.64 -8.75
C GLY A 90 -27.82 1.31 -9.52
N ILE A 91 -27.55 0.00 -9.60
CA ILE A 91 -26.41 -0.66 -10.22
C ILE A 91 -26.17 -0.18 -11.66
N ASP A 92 -27.25 0.20 -12.35
CA ASP A 92 -27.27 0.58 -13.76
C ASP A 92 -26.98 2.07 -14.05
N GLU A 93 -26.99 2.95 -13.05
CA GLU A 93 -26.68 4.37 -13.30
C GLU A 93 -25.17 4.62 -13.33
N GLY A 94 -24.75 5.53 -14.22
CA GLY A 94 -23.39 6.05 -14.24
C GLY A 94 -23.11 6.83 -12.96
N VAL A 95 -22.17 6.34 -12.13
CA VAL A 95 -21.89 6.89 -10.80
C VAL A 95 -21.50 8.37 -10.87
N HIS A 96 -20.75 8.76 -11.90
CA HIS A 96 -20.35 10.14 -12.13
C HIS A 96 -21.56 11.08 -12.30
N ASP A 97 -22.53 10.70 -13.13
CA ASP A 97 -23.73 11.51 -13.35
C ASP A 97 -24.62 11.53 -12.10
N LEU A 98 -24.66 10.42 -11.36
CA LEU A 98 -25.33 10.36 -10.07
C LEU A 98 -24.74 11.35 -9.07
N VAL A 99 -23.42 11.32 -8.84
CA VAL A 99 -22.75 12.26 -7.91
C VAL A 99 -22.94 13.70 -8.36
N ARG A 100 -22.86 13.97 -9.67
CA ARG A 100 -23.14 15.29 -10.23
C ARG A 100 -24.58 15.75 -9.98
N ARG A 101 -25.57 14.86 -10.09
CA ARG A 101 -26.96 15.17 -9.75
C ARG A 101 -27.13 15.40 -8.25
N MET A 102 -26.53 14.55 -7.42
CA MET A 102 -26.54 14.71 -5.97
C MET A 102 -26.04 16.08 -5.58
N ASN A 103 -24.86 16.50 -6.08
CA ASN A 103 -24.25 17.80 -5.77
C ASN A 103 -25.05 19.02 -6.26
N ARG A 104 -26.11 18.84 -7.06
CA ARG A 104 -27.04 19.90 -7.47
C ARG A 104 -28.26 20.01 -6.55
N LEU A 105 -28.47 19.04 -5.65
CA LEU A 105 -29.58 19.07 -4.70
C LEU A 105 -29.29 20.05 -3.56
N ALA A 106 -30.30 20.83 -3.19
CA ALA A 106 -30.20 21.81 -2.11
C ALA A 106 -29.86 21.11 -0.78
N GLY A 107 -28.80 21.57 -0.12
CA GLY A 107 -28.33 20.99 1.16
C GLY A 107 -27.30 19.87 1.00
N SER A 108 -27.06 19.37 -0.22
CA SER A 108 -25.85 18.59 -0.50
C SER A 108 -24.68 19.55 -0.73
N ASN A 109 -23.57 19.33 -0.03
CA ASN A 109 -22.32 20.04 -0.28
C ASN A 109 -21.21 18.98 -0.27
N ILE A 110 -21.02 18.32 -1.40
CA ILE A 110 -19.86 17.46 -1.60
C ILE A 110 -18.73 18.38 -2.04
N ASP A 111 -17.66 18.47 -1.24
CA ASP A 111 -16.47 19.23 -1.63
C ASP A 111 -15.95 18.68 -2.98
N PRO A 112 -15.62 19.53 -3.96
CA PRO A 112 -15.02 19.08 -5.22
C PRO A 112 -13.83 18.15 -5.05
N LEU A 113 -13.06 18.30 -3.97
CA LEU A 113 -11.94 17.42 -3.60
C LEU A 113 -12.39 16.03 -3.14
N ASP A 114 -13.60 15.92 -2.58
CA ASP A 114 -14.18 14.65 -2.11
C ASP A 114 -14.95 13.90 -3.21
N VAL A 115 -15.28 14.55 -4.34
CA VAL A 115 -16.05 13.93 -5.44
C VAL A 115 -15.44 12.61 -5.93
N PRO A 116 -14.12 12.51 -6.24
CA PRO A 116 -13.54 11.25 -6.68
C PRO A 116 -13.67 10.13 -5.65
N ARG A 117 -13.56 10.47 -4.35
CA ARG A 117 -13.71 9.52 -3.24
C ARG A 117 -15.15 9.02 -3.14
N VAL A 118 -16.13 9.91 -3.25
CA VAL A 118 -17.55 9.56 -3.25
C VAL A 118 -17.90 8.68 -4.44
N GLU A 119 -17.41 9.03 -5.64
CA GLU A 119 -17.60 8.21 -6.83
C GLU A 119 -16.95 6.83 -6.70
N ALA A 120 -15.76 6.73 -6.13
CA ALA A 120 -15.11 5.46 -5.87
C ALA A 120 -15.91 4.59 -4.89
N ALA A 121 -16.36 5.17 -3.77
CA ALA A 121 -17.17 4.46 -2.78
C ALA A 121 -18.50 3.96 -3.38
N LEU A 122 -19.19 4.80 -4.14
CA LEU A 122 -20.42 4.43 -4.85
C LEU A 122 -20.18 3.36 -5.92
N THR A 123 -19.08 3.43 -6.66
CA THR A 123 -18.73 2.42 -7.66
C THR A 123 -18.39 1.09 -6.98
N PHE A 124 -17.69 1.12 -5.85
CA PHE A 124 -17.39 -0.08 -5.06
C PHE A 124 -18.65 -0.73 -4.47
N MET A 125 -19.67 0.07 -4.10
CA MET A 125 -20.96 -0.45 -3.65
C MET A 125 -21.66 -1.33 -4.69
N LYS A 126 -21.39 -1.13 -5.98
CA LYS A 126 -21.88 -2.05 -7.04
C LYS A 126 -21.33 -3.48 -6.84
N CYS A 127 -20.11 -3.63 -6.34
CA CYS A 127 -19.53 -4.94 -6.02
C CYS A 127 -20.18 -5.55 -4.77
N ALA A 128 -20.48 -4.74 -3.76
CA ALA A 128 -21.13 -5.17 -2.52
C ALA A 128 -22.59 -5.65 -2.72
N HIS A 129 -23.21 -5.32 -3.85
CA HIS A 129 -24.54 -5.84 -4.19
C HIS A 129 -24.55 -7.37 -4.38
N CYS A 130 -23.52 -7.92 -5.02
CA CYS A 130 -23.43 -9.36 -5.33
C CYS A 130 -22.43 -10.11 -4.44
N HIS A 131 -21.49 -9.40 -3.82
CA HIS A 131 -20.41 -10.00 -3.05
C HIS A 131 -20.48 -9.58 -1.58
N THR A 132 -20.25 -10.54 -0.68
CA THR A 132 -20.10 -10.26 0.74
C THR A 132 -18.84 -9.43 0.99
N MET A 133 -18.82 -8.68 2.10
CA MET A 133 -17.64 -7.92 2.47
C MET A 133 -16.39 -8.80 2.64
N ASP A 134 -16.55 -10.01 3.17
CA ASP A 134 -15.42 -10.96 3.28
C ASP A 134 -14.85 -11.33 1.91
N ARG A 135 -15.71 -11.57 0.92
CA ARG A 135 -15.27 -11.84 -0.45
C ARG A 135 -14.57 -10.64 -1.09
N LEU A 136 -15.02 -9.42 -0.77
CA LEU A 136 -14.36 -8.19 -1.23
C LEU A 136 -13.02 -7.95 -0.53
N LYS A 137 -12.87 -8.35 0.74
CA LYS A 137 -11.58 -8.31 1.46
C LYS A 137 -10.54 -9.23 0.84
N GLU A 138 -10.94 -10.34 0.23
CA GLU A 138 -10.00 -11.23 -0.48
C GLU A 138 -9.30 -10.50 -1.64
N LEU A 139 -10.00 -9.60 -2.34
CA LEU A 139 -9.42 -8.79 -3.42
C LEU A 139 -8.34 -7.82 -2.90
N ALA A 140 -8.45 -7.40 -1.63
CA ALA A 140 -7.43 -6.54 -1.03
C ALA A 140 -6.09 -7.25 -0.94
N ILE A 141 -6.08 -8.56 -0.64
CA ILE A 141 -4.87 -9.37 -0.46
C ILE A 141 -4.03 -9.42 -1.74
N LEU A 142 -4.70 -9.43 -2.90
CA LEU A 142 -4.07 -9.51 -4.21
C LEU A 142 -3.20 -8.28 -4.50
N ASN A 143 -2.16 -8.48 -5.30
CA ASN A 143 -1.42 -7.37 -5.86
C ASN A 143 -2.31 -6.58 -6.86
N PRO A 144 -1.94 -5.34 -7.26
CA PRO A 144 -2.83 -4.51 -8.09
C PRO A 144 -3.13 -5.10 -9.47
N GLU A 145 -2.19 -5.86 -10.05
CA GLU A 145 -2.36 -6.50 -11.36
C GLU A 145 -3.31 -7.70 -11.26
N GLU A 146 -3.09 -8.58 -10.29
CA GLU A 146 -3.97 -9.72 -9.99
C GLU A 146 -5.41 -9.27 -9.70
N ARG A 147 -5.55 -8.21 -8.89
CA ARG A 147 -6.86 -7.64 -8.59
C ARG A 147 -7.54 -7.10 -9.84
N TRP A 148 -6.79 -6.41 -10.70
CA TRP A 148 -7.32 -5.90 -11.96
C TRP A 148 -7.81 -7.03 -12.86
N ASP A 149 -7.07 -8.13 -12.95
CA ASP A 149 -7.49 -9.29 -13.72
C ASP A 149 -8.81 -9.88 -13.21
N VAL A 150 -8.98 -9.98 -11.89
CA VAL A 150 -10.26 -10.44 -11.31
C VAL A 150 -11.41 -9.50 -11.69
N ILE A 151 -11.22 -8.18 -11.51
CA ILE A 151 -12.25 -7.18 -11.84
C ILE A 151 -12.61 -7.23 -13.33
N ARG A 152 -11.60 -7.32 -14.21
CA ARG A 152 -11.77 -7.41 -15.66
C ARG A 152 -12.50 -8.69 -16.08
N THR A 153 -12.18 -9.82 -15.46
CA THR A 153 -12.89 -11.08 -15.72
C THR A 153 -14.36 -10.96 -15.29
N MET A 154 -14.63 -10.33 -14.15
CA MET A 154 -16.02 -10.10 -13.70
C MET A 154 -16.80 -9.20 -14.66
N SER A 155 -16.20 -8.12 -15.17
CA SER A 155 -16.86 -7.22 -16.13
C SER A 155 -17.14 -7.88 -17.49
N GLN A 156 -16.44 -8.97 -17.82
CA GLN A 156 -16.61 -9.74 -19.05
C GLN A 156 -17.53 -10.95 -18.88
N THR A 157 -17.91 -11.29 -17.64
CA THR A 157 -18.74 -12.46 -17.35
C THR A 157 -20.21 -12.18 -17.70
N PRO A 158 -20.93 -13.13 -18.33
CA PRO A 158 -22.37 -12.98 -18.58
C PRO A 158 -23.14 -12.72 -17.28
N GLY A 159 -23.89 -11.62 -17.22
CA GLY A 159 -24.59 -11.16 -16.02
C GLY A 159 -23.79 -10.19 -15.14
N GLY A 160 -22.53 -9.88 -15.51
CA GLY A 160 -21.78 -8.78 -14.91
C GLY A 160 -22.40 -7.43 -15.26
N THR A 161 -22.66 -6.60 -14.25
CA THR A 161 -23.29 -5.28 -14.40
C THR A 161 -22.28 -4.12 -14.35
N ILE A 162 -20.99 -4.42 -14.20
CA ILE A 162 -19.92 -3.42 -14.16
C ILE A 162 -19.47 -3.07 -15.58
N SER A 163 -19.55 -1.79 -15.91
CA SER A 163 -18.97 -1.25 -17.15
C SER A 163 -17.44 -1.24 -17.10
N THR A 164 -16.78 -1.17 -18.27
CA THR A 164 -15.31 -1.04 -18.34
C THR A 164 -14.80 0.22 -17.64
N GLU A 165 -15.57 1.31 -17.70
CA GLU A 165 -15.23 2.56 -17.03
C GLU A 165 -15.32 2.42 -15.51
N ASP A 166 -16.40 1.78 -15.00
CA ASP A 166 -16.55 1.49 -13.58
C ASP A 166 -15.43 0.54 -13.08
N ALA A 167 -15.06 -0.47 -13.88
CA ALA A 167 -13.94 -1.35 -13.57
C ALA A 167 -12.62 -0.58 -13.43
N GLN A 168 -12.33 0.34 -14.35
CA GLN A 168 -11.14 1.20 -14.28
C GLN A 168 -11.18 2.10 -13.04
N ARG A 169 -12.33 2.72 -12.76
CA ARG A 169 -12.50 3.55 -11.56
C ARG A 169 -12.27 2.75 -10.27
N ILE A 170 -12.82 1.53 -10.19
CA ILE A 170 -12.56 0.64 -9.05
C ILE A 170 -11.07 0.36 -8.91
N ARG A 171 -10.37 0.05 -10.00
CA ARG A 171 -8.92 -0.20 -9.98
C ARG A 171 -8.15 1.00 -9.42
N ASP A 172 -8.44 2.19 -9.93
CA ASP A 172 -7.67 3.40 -9.61
C ASP A 172 -7.90 3.86 -8.16
N PHE A 173 -9.12 3.69 -7.64
CA PHE A 173 -9.50 4.17 -6.31
C PHE A 173 -9.66 3.05 -5.26
N TYR A 174 -9.32 1.79 -5.60
CA TYR A 174 -9.46 0.67 -4.68
C TYR A 174 -8.68 0.93 -3.37
N GLY A 175 -7.46 1.44 -3.49
CA GLY A 175 -6.64 1.74 -2.31
C GLY A 175 -7.21 2.84 -1.44
N ASP A 176 -7.85 3.85 -2.03
CA ASP A 176 -8.49 4.94 -1.29
C ASP A 176 -9.69 4.44 -0.49
N PHE A 177 -10.48 3.53 -1.07
CA PHE A 177 -11.60 2.89 -0.39
C PHE A 177 -11.17 2.14 0.89
N TRP A 178 -10.04 1.43 0.84
CA TRP A 178 -9.47 0.76 2.02
C TRP A 178 -8.61 1.68 2.89
N GLY A 179 -8.47 2.95 2.53
CA GLY A 179 -7.70 3.94 3.27
C GLY A 179 -6.18 3.75 3.20
N TRP A 180 -5.67 3.05 2.18
CA TRP A 180 -4.24 2.79 2.00
C TRP A 180 -3.42 4.05 1.67
N HIS A 181 -4.06 5.06 1.10
CA HIS A 181 -3.41 6.32 0.73
C HIS A 181 -3.65 7.46 1.72
N ARG A 182 -4.24 7.19 2.91
CA ARG A 182 -4.37 8.20 3.97
C ARG A 182 -2.99 8.66 4.46
N ARG A 183 -2.59 9.87 4.06
CA ARG A 183 -1.54 10.68 4.68
C ARG A 183 -2.04 12.10 4.87
#